data_AF-A0A179FVS9-F1
#
_entry.id   AF-A0A179FVS9-F1
#
_cell.length_a   1.000
_cell.length_b   1.000
_cell.length_c   1.000
_cell.angle_alpha   90.00
_cell.angle_beta   90.00
_cell.angle_gamma   90.00
#
_symmetry.space_group_name_H-M   'P 1'
#
loop_
_entity.id
_entity.type
_entity.pdbx_description
1 polymer ?
#
loop_
_entity_poly.entity_id
_entity_poly.type
_entity_poly.pdbx_seq_one_letter_code
_entity_poly.pdbx_strand_id
1 'polypeptide(L)'
;MADLKGGEEIYAGYIREVTGAALKQFTGPPNELVHRTYRLACEMYQDPTTPEESVELLKLTFKLWTAARLSTLPTFIVGHSGLDMGYCTMPQSQVLAKRAAVPPFLAAQLKLTLLHHIQETIAPNLVAKLQSMTSRNSKHTWLALYLTTFMLLHNTTLLLAHALAECRSIGGRGFVPMVREHFHEANILLAHFHYCNRGLSPLSGDAKDCLLRVEMGLDEAKVQFIRYTRQFAKARESRWKELESEEKYEDDYFFIRQLFEDAWRPRSVRAERT
;
A
#
# COMPACT_ATOMS: atom_id res chain seq x y z
N MET A 1 -27.69 16.11 -10.33
CA MET A 1 -26.69 15.26 -9.63
C MET A 1 -26.03 14.39 -10.67
N ALA A 2 -24.70 14.34 -10.71
CA ALA A 2 -24.02 13.39 -11.58
C ALA A 2 -24.37 11.96 -11.18
N ASP A 3 -24.46 11.07 -12.15
CA ASP A 3 -24.68 9.64 -11.94
C ASP A 3 -23.48 9.04 -11.21
N LEU A 4 -23.61 8.94 -9.87
CA LEU A 4 -22.56 8.42 -9.01
C LEU A 4 -22.25 6.97 -9.36
N LYS A 5 -23.28 6.17 -9.69
CA LYS A 5 -23.16 4.76 -10.03
C LYS A 5 -22.44 4.56 -11.37
N GLY A 6 -22.79 5.34 -12.38
CA GLY A 6 -22.05 5.35 -13.64
C GLY A 6 -20.58 5.75 -13.45
N GLY A 7 -20.30 6.71 -12.56
CA GLY A 7 -18.94 7.09 -12.19
C GLY A 7 -18.14 5.96 -11.51
N GLU A 8 -18.77 5.21 -10.62
CA GLU A 8 -18.16 4.05 -9.96
C GLU A 8 -17.81 2.93 -10.93
N GLU A 9 -18.71 2.62 -11.87
CA GLU A 9 -18.48 1.60 -12.90
C GLU A 9 -17.28 1.97 -13.79
N ILE A 10 -17.16 3.25 -14.17
CA ILE A 10 -16.00 3.77 -14.90
C ILE A 10 -14.72 3.62 -14.07
N TYR A 11 -14.74 3.99 -12.79
CA TYR A 11 -13.58 3.82 -11.92
C TYR A 11 -13.19 2.35 -11.75
N ALA A 12 -14.15 1.44 -11.60
CA ALA A 12 -13.89 0.02 -11.48
C ALA A 12 -13.18 -0.54 -12.73
N GLY A 13 -13.60 -0.12 -13.92
CA GLY A 13 -12.93 -0.44 -15.18
C GLY A 13 -11.52 0.13 -15.26
N TYR A 14 -11.38 1.42 -14.98
CA TYR A 14 -10.11 2.14 -15.07
C TYR A 14 -9.06 1.61 -14.07
N ILE A 15 -9.45 1.37 -12.81
CA ILE A 15 -8.56 0.77 -11.78
C ILE A 15 -7.99 -0.54 -12.30
N ARG A 16 -8.83 -1.42 -12.84
CA ARG A 16 -8.38 -2.71 -13.39
C ARG A 16 -7.34 -2.54 -14.50
N GLU A 17 -7.56 -1.60 -15.40
CA GLU A 17 -6.66 -1.34 -16.54
C GLU A 17 -5.30 -0.80 -16.10
N VAL A 18 -5.28 0.15 -15.15
CA VAL A 18 -4.03 0.82 -14.75
C VAL A 18 -3.25 0.07 -13.68
N THR A 19 -3.88 -0.82 -12.91
CA THR A 19 -3.24 -1.56 -11.80
C THR A 19 -1.93 -2.23 -12.25
N GLY A 20 -1.97 -2.98 -13.36
CA GLY A 20 -0.79 -3.70 -13.85
C GLY A 20 0.35 -2.76 -14.26
N ALA A 21 0.03 -1.63 -14.92
CA ALA A 21 1.02 -0.63 -15.31
C ALA A 21 1.59 0.12 -14.11
N ALA A 22 0.77 0.42 -13.10
CA ALA A 22 1.19 1.08 -11.87
C ALA A 22 2.13 0.18 -11.05
N LEU A 23 1.80 -1.10 -10.89
CA LEU A 23 2.64 -2.06 -10.15
C LEU A 23 3.99 -2.30 -10.83
N LYS A 24 4.10 -2.16 -12.16
CA LYS A 24 5.38 -2.22 -12.87
C LYS A 24 6.38 -1.16 -12.42
N GLN A 25 5.94 -0.05 -11.82
CA GLN A 25 6.89 0.95 -11.27
C GLN A 25 7.70 0.39 -10.10
N PHE A 26 7.21 -0.66 -9.43
CA PHE A 26 7.92 -1.37 -8.36
C PHE A 26 8.80 -2.51 -8.88
N THR A 27 9.13 -2.55 -10.18
CA THR A 27 10.18 -3.44 -10.72
C THR A 27 11.61 -2.96 -10.43
N GLY A 28 11.76 -1.90 -9.63
CA GLY A 28 13.04 -1.30 -9.23
C GLY A 28 14.02 -2.24 -8.50
N PRO A 29 15.10 -1.69 -7.91
CA PRO A 29 16.28 -2.44 -7.53
C PRO A 29 15.96 -3.65 -6.66
N PRO A 30 16.56 -4.82 -6.93
CA PRO A 30 16.28 -6.02 -6.15
C PRO A 30 16.76 -5.92 -4.70
N ASN A 31 17.52 -4.89 -4.32
CA ASN A 31 18.07 -4.76 -2.96
C ASN A 31 17.19 -3.94 -2.01
N GLU A 32 16.02 -3.48 -2.48
CA GLU A 32 15.05 -2.81 -1.64
C GLU A 32 13.91 -3.75 -1.28
N LEU A 33 13.55 -3.79 0.01
CA LEU A 33 12.53 -4.70 0.51
C LEU A 33 11.16 -4.39 -0.10
N VAL A 34 10.81 -3.11 -0.25
CA VAL A 34 9.55 -2.69 -0.91
C VAL A 34 9.42 -3.32 -2.29
N HIS A 35 10.43 -3.18 -3.14
CA HIS A 35 10.41 -3.71 -4.52
C HIS A 35 10.28 -5.24 -4.54
N ARG A 36 10.98 -5.96 -3.66
CA ARG A 36 10.85 -7.42 -3.57
C ARG A 36 9.45 -7.84 -3.12
N THR A 37 8.88 -7.16 -2.13
CA THR A 37 7.55 -7.47 -1.60
C THR A 37 6.49 -7.31 -2.70
N TYR A 38 6.52 -6.19 -3.43
CA TYR A 38 5.58 -5.95 -4.53
C TYR A 38 5.74 -6.97 -5.66
N ARG A 39 6.98 -7.34 -5.99
CA ARG A 39 7.27 -8.37 -7.00
C ARG A 39 6.70 -9.72 -6.58
N LEU A 40 6.97 -10.16 -5.36
CA LEU A 40 6.47 -11.43 -4.84
C LEU A 40 4.94 -11.46 -4.79
N ALA A 41 4.29 -10.34 -4.43
CA ALA A 41 2.84 -10.23 -4.47
C ALA A 41 2.29 -10.41 -5.90
N CYS A 42 2.95 -9.82 -6.90
CA CYS A 42 2.56 -9.99 -8.31
C CYS A 42 2.78 -11.44 -8.78
N GLU A 43 3.91 -12.05 -8.42
CA GLU A 43 4.23 -13.44 -8.75
C GLU A 43 3.18 -14.38 -8.14
N MET A 44 2.88 -14.25 -6.84
CA MET A 44 1.84 -15.05 -6.17
C MET A 44 0.46 -14.84 -6.79
N TYR A 45 0.12 -13.63 -7.21
CA TYR A 45 -1.16 -13.36 -7.87
C TYR A 45 -1.29 -14.02 -9.25
N GLN A 46 -0.18 -14.21 -9.96
CA GLN A 46 -0.14 -14.83 -11.29
C GLN A 46 0.09 -16.35 -11.25
N ASP A 47 0.62 -16.86 -10.14
CA ASP A 47 0.91 -18.27 -9.95
C ASP A 47 -0.38 -19.09 -9.75
N PRO A 48 -0.70 -20.05 -10.64
CA PRO A 48 -1.90 -20.88 -10.55
C PRO A 48 -1.89 -21.83 -9.36
N THR A 49 -0.74 -22.03 -8.71
CA THR A 49 -0.63 -22.87 -7.50
C THR A 49 -0.95 -22.11 -6.21
N THR A 50 -1.08 -20.78 -6.27
CA THR A 50 -1.46 -19.97 -5.12
C THR A 50 -2.91 -20.27 -4.71
N PRO A 51 -3.19 -20.50 -3.41
CA PRO A 51 -4.55 -20.73 -2.93
C PRO A 51 -5.51 -19.60 -3.33
N GLU A 52 -6.71 -19.95 -3.77
CA GLU A 52 -7.72 -18.99 -4.25
C GLU A 52 -7.96 -17.84 -3.25
N GLU A 53 -8.05 -18.14 -1.96
CA GLU A 53 -8.23 -17.12 -0.92
C GLU A 53 -7.09 -16.09 -0.87
N SER A 54 -5.85 -16.53 -1.14
CA SER A 54 -4.69 -15.64 -1.20
C SER A 54 -4.70 -14.79 -2.46
N VAL A 55 -5.07 -15.37 -3.61
CA VAL A 55 -5.25 -14.63 -4.88
C VAL A 55 -6.33 -13.57 -4.75
N GLU A 56 -7.48 -13.91 -4.15
CA GLU A 56 -8.57 -12.96 -3.90
C GLU A 56 -8.15 -11.82 -2.99
N LEU A 57 -7.42 -12.13 -1.90
CA LEU A 57 -6.90 -11.11 -0.99
C LEU A 57 -5.96 -10.16 -1.73
N LEU A 58 -4.97 -10.69 -2.46
CA LEU A 58 -4.03 -9.88 -3.24
C LEU A 58 -4.75 -9.03 -4.30
N LYS A 59 -5.77 -9.57 -4.96
CA LYS A 59 -6.61 -8.83 -5.93
C LYS A 59 -7.28 -7.62 -5.28
N LEU A 60 -7.89 -7.80 -4.11
CA LEU A 60 -8.55 -6.71 -3.37
C LEU A 60 -7.52 -5.69 -2.89
N THR A 61 -6.36 -6.14 -2.43
CA THR A 61 -5.24 -5.29 -2.03
C THR A 61 -4.74 -4.43 -3.20
N PHE A 62 -4.54 -5.00 -4.39
CA PHE A 62 -4.11 -4.24 -5.56
C PHE A 62 -5.15 -3.22 -6.03
N LYS A 63 -6.44 -3.57 -5.95
CA LYS A 63 -7.53 -2.63 -6.24
C LYS A 63 -7.51 -1.45 -5.27
N LEU A 64 -7.45 -1.70 -3.96
CA LEU A 64 -7.42 -0.65 -2.96
C LEU A 64 -6.17 0.22 -3.11
N TRP A 65 -5.01 -0.42 -3.25
CA TRP A 65 -3.74 0.26 -3.45
C TRP A 65 -3.81 1.20 -4.66
N THR A 66 -4.27 0.70 -5.81
CA THR A 66 -4.38 1.50 -7.03
C THR A 66 -5.39 2.65 -6.88
N ALA A 67 -6.58 2.36 -6.33
CA ALA A 67 -7.62 3.37 -6.12
C ALA A 67 -7.14 4.50 -5.20
N ALA A 68 -6.48 4.15 -4.09
CA ALA A 68 -5.91 5.12 -3.16
C ALA A 68 -4.78 5.94 -3.81
N ARG A 69 -3.94 5.34 -4.67
CA ARG A 69 -2.91 6.11 -5.38
C ARG A 69 -3.53 7.07 -6.41
N LEU A 70 -4.59 6.66 -7.10
CA LEU A 70 -5.29 7.52 -8.05
C LEU A 70 -5.85 8.81 -7.40
N SER A 71 -6.22 8.79 -6.11
CA SER A 71 -6.71 9.99 -5.41
C SER A 71 -5.64 11.06 -5.19
N THR A 72 -4.36 10.65 -5.20
CA THR A 72 -3.19 11.52 -5.03
C THR A 72 -2.54 11.98 -6.33
N LEU A 73 -2.96 11.43 -7.47
CA LEU A 73 -2.37 11.77 -8.77
C LEU A 73 -3.00 13.03 -9.36
N PRO A 74 -2.21 13.88 -10.04
CA PRO A 74 -2.74 15.02 -10.76
C PRO A 74 -3.61 14.56 -11.94
N THR A 75 -4.74 15.23 -12.14
CA THR A 75 -5.70 14.94 -13.20
C THR A 75 -5.60 15.95 -14.34
N PHE A 76 -5.66 15.45 -15.58
CA PHE A 76 -5.53 16.25 -16.80
C PHE A 76 -6.67 15.92 -17.77
N ILE A 77 -7.13 16.91 -18.52
CA ILE A 77 -8.11 16.70 -19.60
C ILE A 77 -7.37 16.09 -20.80
N VAL A 78 -7.90 14.99 -21.33
CA VAL A 78 -7.42 14.34 -22.57
C VAL A 78 -8.57 14.41 -23.59
N GLY A 79 -8.31 14.95 -24.78
CA GLY A 79 -9.34 15.09 -25.83
C GLY A 79 -8.76 15.26 -27.24
N HIS A 80 -9.59 14.99 -28.27
CA HIS A 80 -9.23 15.07 -29.70
C HIS A 80 -9.09 16.49 -30.26
N SER A 81 -9.29 17.55 -29.44
CA SER A 81 -9.01 18.93 -29.85
C SER A 81 -7.57 19.37 -29.54
N GLY A 82 -6.66 18.41 -29.33
CA GLY A 82 -5.23 18.62 -29.49
C GLY A 82 -4.83 18.12 -30.87
N LEU A 83 -4.63 19.05 -31.81
CA LEU A 83 -4.00 18.83 -33.10
C LEU A 83 -2.85 17.82 -33.00
N ASP A 84 -2.92 16.81 -33.87
CA ASP A 84 -1.81 16.02 -34.43
C ASP A 84 -0.42 16.40 -33.90
N MET A 85 0.03 15.77 -32.81
CA MET A 85 1.41 15.84 -32.38
C MET A 85 1.88 14.44 -32.05
N GLY A 86 2.63 13.88 -32.99
CA GLY A 86 3.13 12.52 -33.00
C GLY A 86 3.67 12.06 -31.64
N TYR A 87 3.21 10.88 -31.24
CA TYR A 87 3.75 10.12 -30.12
C TYR A 87 5.19 9.70 -30.42
N CYS A 88 6.17 10.60 -30.31
CA CYS A 88 7.59 10.25 -30.34
C CYS A 88 8.39 11.27 -29.52
N THR A 89 9.15 10.76 -28.56
CA THR A 89 10.40 11.35 -28.01
C THR A 89 10.34 12.70 -27.30
N MET A 90 9.55 12.86 -26.22
CA MET A 90 9.72 14.02 -25.31
C MET A 90 9.76 13.63 -23.82
N PRO A 91 10.57 14.31 -22.98
CA PRO A 91 10.62 14.07 -21.53
C PRO A 91 9.28 14.36 -20.85
N GLN A 92 8.95 13.56 -19.82
CA GLN A 92 7.67 13.58 -19.11
C GLN A 92 7.29 14.96 -18.53
N SER A 93 8.28 15.80 -18.17
CA SER A 93 8.09 17.17 -17.68
C SER A 93 7.49 18.12 -18.73
N GLN A 94 7.79 17.92 -20.02
CA GLN A 94 7.27 18.77 -21.11
C GLN A 94 5.88 18.33 -21.58
N VAL A 95 5.53 17.06 -21.38
CA VAL A 95 4.18 16.53 -21.67
C VAL A 95 3.16 17.09 -20.68
N LEU A 96 3.53 17.21 -19.40
CA LEU A 96 2.67 17.80 -18.37
C LEU A 96 2.43 19.30 -18.58
N ALA A 97 3.42 20.02 -19.12
CA ALA A 97 3.34 21.46 -19.39
C ALA A 97 2.31 21.83 -20.49
N LYS A 98 1.90 20.88 -21.35
CA LYS A 98 0.97 21.12 -22.46
C LYS A 98 -0.46 20.61 -22.22
N ARG A 99 -0.75 20.02 -21.06
CA ARG A 99 -2.09 19.47 -20.77
C ARG A 99 -2.92 20.48 -19.99
N ALA A 100 -4.16 20.70 -20.43
CA ALA A 100 -5.12 21.49 -19.67
C ALA A 100 -5.44 20.76 -18.35
N ALA A 101 -5.18 21.43 -17.23
CA ALA A 101 -5.58 20.94 -15.92
C ALA A 101 -7.11 20.84 -15.85
N VAL A 102 -7.61 19.81 -15.18
CA VAL A 102 -9.05 19.67 -14.92
C VAL A 102 -9.50 20.85 -14.04
N PRO A 103 -10.61 21.55 -14.35
CA PRO A 103 -11.18 22.57 -13.48
C PRO A 103 -11.33 22.09 -12.03
N PRO A 104 -11.03 22.93 -11.02
CA PRO A 104 -10.99 22.48 -9.62
C PRO A 104 -12.26 21.77 -9.13
N PHE A 105 -13.44 22.23 -9.57
CA PHE A 105 -14.70 21.60 -9.19
C PHE A 105 -14.86 20.18 -9.76
N LEU A 106 -14.42 19.96 -11.01
CA LEU A 106 -14.43 18.62 -11.63
C LEU A 106 -13.39 17.71 -10.97
N ALA A 107 -12.21 18.24 -10.66
CA ALA A 107 -11.18 17.49 -9.95
C ALA A 107 -11.67 17.06 -8.56
N ALA A 108 -12.34 17.95 -7.83
CA ALA A 108 -12.97 17.64 -6.55
C ALA A 108 -14.07 16.58 -6.69
N GLN A 109 -14.92 16.69 -7.72
CA GLN A 109 -15.99 15.72 -7.97
C GLN A 109 -15.45 14.32 -8.28
N LEU A 110 -14.42 14.23 -9.14
CA LEU A 110 -13.72 12.97 -9.43
C LEU A 110 -13.13 12.35 -8.16
N LYS A 111 -12.45 13.14 -7.32
CA LYS A 111 -11.92 12.69 -6.02
C LYS A 111 -13.04 12.18 -5.11
N LEU A 112 -14.18 12.87 -5.02
CA LEU A 112 -15.33 12.45 -4.20
C LEU A 112 -15.94 11.13 -4.69
N THR A 113 -16.13 10.98 -6.00
CA THR A 113 -16.64 9.73 -6.60
C THR A 113 -15.69 8.57 -6.33
N LEU A 114 -14.37 8.76 -6.52
CA LEU A 114 -13.37 7.73 -6.22
C LEU A 114 -13.33 7.37 -4.74
N LEU A 115 -13.39 8.36 -3.85
CA LEU A 115 -13.41 8.14 -2.40
C LEU A 115 -14.65 7.34 -1.98
N HIS A 116 -15.82 7.71 -2.51
CA HIS A 116 -17.06 6.97 -2.27
C HIS A 116 -16.94 5.51 -2.74
N HIS A 117 -16.41 5.28 -3.94
CA HIS A 117 -16.18 3.91 -4.44
C HIS A 117 -15.24 3.09 -3.53
N ILE A 118 -14.17 3.73 -3.03
CA ILE A 118 -13.24 3.10 -2.09
C ILE A 118 -13.97 2.71 -0.81
N GLN A 119 -14.71 3.65 -0.21
CA GLN A 119 -15.35 3.48 1.10
C GLN A 119 -16.52 2.49 1.07
N GLU A 120 -17.36 2.54 0.04
CA GLU A 120 -18.57 1.72 -0.02
C GLU A 120 -18.35 0.36 -0.67
N THR A 121 -17.32 0.22 -1.52
CA THR A 121 -17.09 -1.02 -2.28
C THR A 121 -15.76 -1.69 -1.98
N ILE A 122 -14.64 -0.99 -2.14
CA ILE A 122 -13.33 -1.66 -2.12
C ILE A 122 -12.89 -2.02 -0.70
N ALA A 123 -12.92 -1.06 0.21
CA ALA A 123 -12.45 -1.23 1.59
C ALA A 123 -13.28 -2.27 2.38
N PRO A 124 -14.63 -2.28 2.33
CA PRO A 124 -15.42 -3.27 3.06
C PRO A 124 -15.13 -4.71 2.61
N ASN A 125 -14.97 -4.92 1.30
CA ASN A 125 -14.62 -6.23 0.74
C ASN A 125 -13.24 -6.70 1.21
N LEU A 126 -12.24 -5.82 1.20
CA LEU A 126 -10.89 -6.16 1.67
C LEU A 126 -10.88 -6.44 3.18
N VAL A 127 -11.53 -5.60 3.98
CA VAL A 127 -11.61 -5.76 5.44
C VAL A 127 -12.32 -7.06 5.80
N ALA A 128 -13.45 -7.37 5.15
CA ALA A 128 -14.17 -8.62 5.37
C ALA A 128 -13.30 -9.84 5.04
N LYS A 129 -12.56 -9.81 3.93
CA LYS A 129 -11.64 -10.90 3.54
C LYS A 129 -10.48 -11.03 4.53
N LEU A 130 -9.85 -9.92 4.91
CA LEU A 130 -8.77 -9.89 5.90
C LEU A 130 -9.23 -10.47 7.24
N GLN A 131 -10.41 -10.05 7.73
CA GLN A 131 -10.99 -10.55 8.98
C GLN A 131 -11.31 -12.04 8.90
N SER A 132 -11.90 -12.50 7.79
CA SER A 132 -12.22 -13.92 7.57
C SER A 132 -10.97 -14.81 7.53
N MET A 133 -9.90 -14.37 6.87
CA MET A 133 -8.64 -15.13 6.82
C MET A 133 -7.89 -15.10 8.16
N THR A 134 -7.91 -13.95 8.82
CA THR A 134 -7.33 -13.76 10.17
C THR A 134 -8.01 -14.65 11.21
N SER A 135 -9.35 -14.71 11.22
CA SER A 135 -10.10 -15.50 12.19
C SER A 135 -9.90 -17.01 12.01
N ARG A 136 -9.70 -17.47 10.76
CA ARG A 136 -9.33 -18.86 10.46
C ARG A 136 -7.91 -19.20 10.86
N ASN A 137 -7.04 -18.19 11.00
CA ASN A 137 -5.65 -18.31 11.42
C ASN A 137 -4.86 -19.40 10.67
N SER A 138 -5.11 -19.52 9.36
CA SER A 138 -4.47 -20.54 8.52
C SER A 138 -3.03 -20.15 8.22
N LYS A 139 -2.09 -20.97 8.68
CA LYS A 139 -0.64 -20.79 8.47
C LYS A 139 -0.27 -20.72 6.98
N HIS A 140 -1.00 -21.44 6.12
CA HIS A 140 -0.78 -21.44 4.66
C HIS A 140 -1.10 -20.10 3.98
N THR A 141 -1.94 -19.27 4.61
CA THR A 141 -2.31 -17.95 4.09
C THR A 141 -1.46 -16.81 4.67
N TRP A 142 -0.55 -17.12 5.59
CA TRP A 142 0.25 -16.15 6.33
C TRP A 142 1.04 -15.23 5.41
N LEU A 143 1.66 -15.77 4.36
CA LEU A 143 2.46 -14.97 3.44
C LEU A 143 1.59 -13.94 2.70
N ALA A 144 0.38 -14.32 2.28
CA ALA A 144 -0.55 -13.38 1.64
C ALA A 144 -1.03 -12.28 2.60
N LEU A 145 -1.26 -12.62 3.88
CA LEU A 145 -1.55 -11.64 4.92
C LEU A 145 -0.37 -10.68 5.13
N TYR A 146 0.86 -11.20 5.24
CA TYR A 146 2.07 -10.40 5.36
C TYR A 146 2.22 -9.42 4.19
N LEU A 147 2.14 -9.91 2.94
CA LEU A 147 2.27 -9.08 1.74
C LEU A 147 1.19 -8.00 1.69
N THR A 148 -0.05 -8.36 2.04
CA THR A 148 -1.17 -7.41 2.08
C THR A 148 -0.94 -6.33 3.13
N THR A 149 -0.64 -6.70 4.38
CA THR A 149 -0.39 -5.72 5.44
C THR A 149 0.80 -4.82 5.08
N PHE A 150 1.89 -5.38 4.56
CA PHE A 150 3.05 -4.61 4.12
C PHE A 150 2.67 -3.56 3.07
N MET A 151 1.97 -3.98 2.01
CA MET A 151 1.58 -3.09 0.92
C MET A 151 0.62 -2.00 1.38
N LEU A 152 -0.31 -2.32 2.29
CA LEU A 152 -1.24 -1.33 2.85
C LEU A 152 -0.52 -0.32 3.75
N LEU A 153 0.41 -0.76 4.62
CA LEU A 153 1.22 0.14 5.44
C LEU A 153 2.09 1.06 4.58
N HIS A 154 2.72 0.51 3.54
CA HIS A 154 3.47 1.30 2.57
C HIS A 154 2.56 2.34 1.88
N ASN A 155 1.34 1.94 1.49
CA ASN A 155 0.38 2.86 0.91
C ASN A 155 -0.01 3.98 1.88
N THR A 156 -0.22 3.66 3.16
CA THR A 156 -0.48 4.66 4.21
C THR A 156 0.68 5.66 4.33
N THR A 157 1.93 5.21 4.27
CA THR A 157 3.11 6.11 4.20
C THR A 157 3.02 7.04 3.00
N LEU A 158 2.75 6.51 1.80
CA LEU A 158 2.70 7.31 0.58
C LEU A 158 1.53 8.32 0.56
N LEU A 159 0.39 7.96 1.15
CA LEU A 159 -0.75 8.85 1.34
C LEU A 159 -0.42 9.96 2.35
N LEU A 160 0.20 9.59 3.47
CA LEU A 160 0.64 10.54 4.48
C LEU A 160 1.67 11.52 3.90
N ALA A 161 2.66 11.05 3.15
CA ALA A 161 3.64 11.91 2.49
C ALA A 161 2.99 12.92 1.53
N HIS A 162 1.99 12.48 0.76
CA HIS A 162 1.22 13.37 -0.11
C HIS A 162 0.45 14.42 0.69
N ALA A 163 -0.28 14.00 1.73
CA ALA A 163 -1.05 14.90 2.58
C ALA A 163 -0.16 15.90 3.32
N LEU A 164 1.03 15.49 3.75
CA LEU A 164 2.03 16.38 4.36
C LEU A 164 2.52 17.43 3.36
N ALA A 165 2.79 17.05 2.11
CA ALA A 165 3.17 17.99 1.05
C ALA A 165 2.05 19.01 0.77
N GLU A 166 0.79 18.54 0.68
CA GLU A 166 -0.38 19.42 0.53
C GLU A 166 -0.54 20.37 1.73
N CYS A 167 -0.48 19.86 2.97
CA CYS A 167 -0.54 20.66 4.19
C CYS A 167 0.54 21.73 4.25
N ARG A 168 1.79 21.40 3.88
CA ARG A 168 2.90 22.37 3.82
C ARG A 168 2.61 23.49 2.83
N SER A 169 1.96 23.18 1.69
CA SER A 169 1.61 24.18 0.67
C SER A 169 0.56 25.20 1.14
N ILE A 170 -0.29 24.84 2.10
CA ILE A 170 -1.38 25.69 2.65
C ILE A 170 -1.07 26.27 4.04
N GLY A 171 0.18 26.21 4.49
CA GLY A 171 0.63 26.80 5.76
C GLY A 171 0.43 25.93 7.00
N GLY A 172 0.39 24.60 6.85
CA GLY A 172 0.44 23.64 7.97
C GLY A 172 -0.88 23.40 8.73
N ARG A 173 -1.98 24.03 8.31
CA ARG A 173 -3.30 23.82 8.95
C ARG A 173 -3.78 22.37 8.79
N GLY A 174 -4.32 21.80 9.87
CA GLY A 174 -4.91 20.46 9.87
C GLY A 174 -3.91 19.31 9.94
N PHE A 175 -2.62 19.59 10.15
CA PHE A 175 -1.56 18.58 10.22
C PHE A 175 -1.84 17.48 11.26
N VAL A 176 -1.99 17.85 12.53
CA VAL A 176 -2.08 16.87 13.63
C VAL A 176 -3.29 15.93 13.51
N PRO A 177 -4.52 16.41 13.21
CA PRO A 177 -5.66 15.53 12.97
C PRO A 177 -5.43 14.56 11.81
N MET A 178 -4.89 15.04 10.69
CA MET A 178 -4.62 14.22 9.50
C MET A 178 -3.58 13.13 9.76
N VAL A 179 -2.46 13.45 10.43
CA VAL A 179 -1.45 12.43 10.78
C VAL A 179 -2.05 11.39 11.72
N ARG A 180 -2.92 11.81 12.66
CA ARG A 180 -3.57 10.90 13.61
C ARG A 180 -4.46 9.85 12.94
N GLU A 181 -5.18 10.22 11.88
CA GLU A 181 -6.01 9.29 11.11
C GLU A 181 -5.15 8.19 10.48
N HIS A 182 -4.04 8.55 9.83
CA HIS A 182 -3.12 7.58 9.22
C HIS A 182 -2.47 6.64 10.26
N PHE A 183 -2.15 7.16 11.44
CA PHE A 183 -1.68 6.33 12.56
C PHE A 183 -2.75 5.35 13.04
N HIS A 184 -4.02 5.79 13.11
CA HIS A 184 -5.12 4.92 13.50
C HIS A 184 -5.29 3.76 12.52
N GLU A 185 -5.30 4.05 11.21
CA GLU A 185 -5.36 3.05 10.15
C GLU A 185 -4.20 2.06 10.21
N ALA A 186 -2.96 2.56 10.31
CA ALA A 186 -1.77 1.73 10.42
C ALA A 186 -1.80 0.84 11.68
N ASN A 187 -2.25 1.37 12.82
CA ASN A 187 -2.38 0.61 14.05
C ASN A 187 -3.40 -0.53 13.93
N ILE A 188 -4.52 -0.32 13.23
CA ILE A 188 -5.51 -1.39 12.99
C ILE A 188 -4.84 -2.54 12.21
N LEU A 189 -4.17 -2.21 11.10
CA LEU A 189 -3.47 -3.20 10.26
C LEU A 189 -2.40 -3.97 11.06
N LEU A 190 -1.59 -3.25 11.83
CA LEU A 190 -0.53 -3.82 12.65
C LEU A 190 -1.09 -4.68 13.79
N ALA A 191 -2.16 -4.26 14.45
CA ALA A 191 -2.80 -5.03 15.50
C ALA A 191 -3.32 -6.37 14.99
N HIS A 192 -3.97 -6.37 13.82
CA HIS A 192 -4.42 -7.60 13.17
C HIS A 192 -3.24 -8.52 12.81
N PHE A 193 -2.19 -7.97 12.19
CA PHE A 193 -1.01 -8.74 11.80
C PHE A 193 -0.30 -9.37 13.01
N HIS A 194 -0.06 -8.59 14.06
CA HIS A 194 0.60 -9.07 15.27
C HIS A 194 -0.25 -10.07 16.05
N TYR A 195 -1.57 -9.96 15.99
CA TYR A 195 -2.48 -10.97 16.52
C TYR A 195 -2.32 -12.31 15.77
N CYS A 196 -2.32 -12.30 14.43
CA CYS A 196 -2.12 -13.50 13.60
C CYS A 196 -0.75 -14.15 13.81
N ASN A 197 0.28 -13.35 14.13
CA ASN A 197 1.65 -13.85 14.29
C ASN A 197 1.93 -14.51 15.64
N ARG A 198 1.01 -14.41 16.61
CA ARG A 198 1.23 -14.98 17.95
C ARG A 198 1.49 -16.48 17.84
N GLY A 199 2.70 -16.89 18.25
CA GLY A 199 3.11 -18.29 18.32
C GLY A 199 3.83 -18.85 17.08
N LEU A 200 3.95 -18.08 15.98
CA LEU A 200 4.65 -18.53 14.77
C LEU A 200 5.86 -17.66 14.42
N SER A 201 5.83 -16.37 14.79
CA SER A 201 6.85 -15.35 14.56
C SER A 201 7.77 -15.57 13.34
N PRO A 202 7.25 -15.66 12.10
CA PRO A 202 8.06 -16.00 10.93
C PRO A 202 9.01 -14.89 10.49
N LEU A 203 8.91 -13.69 11.08
CA LEU A 203 9.85 -12.60 10.88
C LEU A 203 10.91 -12.51 11.99
N SER A 204 10.82 -13.35 13.03
CA SER A 204 11.84 -13.42 14.07
C SER A 204 13.12 -14.09 13.53
N GLY A 205 14.27 -13.62 14.02
CA GLY A 205 15.57 -14.22 13.70
C GLY A 205 15.68 -15.69 14.10
N ASP A 206 14.92 -16.12 15.10
CA ASP A 206 14.98 -17.48 15.67
C ASP A 206 14.06 -18.49 14.96
N ALA A 207 13.19 -18.02 14.06
CA ALA A 207 12.23 -18.90 13.38
C ALA A 207 12.95 -19.82 12.38
N LYS A 208 12.84 -21.14 12.60
CA LYS A 208 13.50 -22.15 11.77
C LYS A 208 12.86 -22.26 10.40
N ASP A 209 13.67 -22.50 9.37
CA ASP A 209 13.20 -22.80 8.02
C ASP A 209 12.24 -23.98 7.93
N CYS A 210 12.44 -25.00 8.78
CA CYS A 210 11.53 -26.15 8.80
C CYS A 210 10.10 -25.73 9.15
N LEU A 211 9.92 -24.73 10.01
CA LEU A 211 8.62 -24.15 10.31
C LEU A 211 8.00 -23.54 9.05
N LEU A 212 8.78 -22.77 8.29
CA LEU A 212 8.32 -22.11 7.07
C LEU A 212 7.90 -23.12 5.99
N ARG A 213 8.68 -24.19 5.81
CA ARG A 213 8.38 -25.21 4.79
C ARG A 213 7.23 -26.12 5.20
N VAL A 214 7.28 -26.67 6.41
CA VAL A 214 6.34 -27.72 6.86
C VAL A 214 5.02 -27.13 7.35
N GLU A 215 5.06 -26.13 8.22
CA GLU A 215 3.84 -25.59 8.85
C GLU A 215 3.14 -24.54 8.00
N MET A 216 3.89 -23.82 7.14
CA MET A 216 3.32 -22.77 6.28
C MET A 216 3.23 -23.18 4.82
N GLY A 217 3.82 -24.30 4.42
CA GLY A 217 3.82 -24.78 3.03
C GLY A 217 4.56 -23.86 2.07
N LEU A 218 5.57 -23.11 2.55
CA LEU A 218 6.35 -22.21 1.70
C LEU A 218 7.39 -22.99 0.90
N ASP A 219 7.45 -22.72 -0.41
CA ASP A 219 8.52 -23.21 -1.28
C ASP A 219 9.87 -22.52 -0.98
N GLU A 220 10.92 -23.01 -1.63
CA GLU A 220 12.27 -22.50 -1.39
C GLU A 220 12.41 -21.00 -1.71
N ALA A 221 11.80 -20.52 -2.79
CA ALA A 221 11.88 -19.11 -3.17
C ALA A 221 11.21 -18.21 -2.11
N LYS A 222 10.05 -18.62 -1.62
CA LYS A 222 9.31 -17.93 -0.55
C LYS A 222 10.06 -17.98 0.78
N VAL A 223 10.72 -19.09 1.12
CA VAL A 223 11.60 -19.18 2.31
C VAL A 223 12.81 -18.23 2.19
N GLN A 224 13.46 -18.18 1.03
CA GLN A 224 14.58 -17.28 0.78
C GLN A 224 14.16 -15.81 0.86
N PHE A 225 12.96 -15.47 0.38
CA PHE A 225 12.38 -14.15 0.56
C PHE A 225 12.24 -13.80 2.05
N ILE A 226 11.70 -14.70 2.88
CA ILE A 226 11.57 -14.43 4.32
C ILE A 226 12.93 -14.27 5.00
N ARG A 227 13.92 -15.10 4.66
CA ARG A 227 15.30 -14.94 5.16
C ARG A 227 15.88 -13.57 4.81
N TYR A 228 15.73 -13.14 3.55
CA TYR A 228 16.16 -11.83 3.10
C TYR A 228 15.48 -10.72 3.90
N THR A 229 14.16 -10.81 4.08
CA THR A 229 13.36 -9.82 4.81
C THR A 229 13.85 -9.67 6.25
N ARG A 230 14.13 -10.78 6.95
CA ARG A 230 14.69 -10.75 8.32
C ARG A 230 16.06 -10.08 8.37
N GLN A 231 16.95 -10.44 7.45
CA GLN A 231 18.29 -9.85 7.37
C GLN A 231 18.22 -8.36 7.06
N PHE A 232 17.33 -7.95 6.14
CA PHE A 232 17.11 -6.57 5.77
C PHE A 232 16.66 -5.72 6.97
N ALA A 233 15.69 -6.22 7.73
CA ALA A 233 15.19 -5.58 8.95
C ALA A 233 16.29 -5.46 10.01
N LYS A 234 17.00 -6.56 10.29
CA LYS A 234 18.08 -6.58 11.29
C LYS A 234 19.21 -5.61 10.94
N ALA A 235 19.60 -5.53 9.67
CA ALA A 235 20.65 -4.62 9.21
C ALA A 235 20.27 -3.12 9.34
N ARG A 236 18.97 -2.80 9.48
CA ARG A 236 18.45 -1.43 9.55
C ARG A 236 17.83 -1.08 10.90
N GLU A 237 17.97 -1.94 11.90
CA GLU A 237 17.32 -1.76 13.21
C GLU A 237 17.68 -0.41 13.86
N SER A 238 18.95 0.01 13.81
CA SER A 238 19.39 1.31 14.32
C SER A 238 18.71 2.46 13.57
N ARG A 239 18.75 2.42 12.23
CA ARG A 239 18.13 3.44 11.37
C ARG A 239 16.63 3.53 11.59
N TRP A 240 15.94 2.41 11.76
CA TRP A 240 14.50 2.36 11.99
C TRP A 240 14.10 2.95 13.35
N LYS A 241 14.96 2.86 14.38
CA LYS A 241 14.76 3.56 15.65
C LYS A 241 14.85 5.08 15.48
N GLU A 242 15.77 5.55 14.63
CA GLU A 242 15.91 6.99 14.32
C GLU A 242 14.67 7.55 13.61
N LEU A 243 14.07 6.79 12.67
CA LEU A 243 12.86 7.21 11.95
C LEU A 243 11.72 7.61 12.89
N GLU A 244 11.56 6.89 14.01
CA GLU A 244 10.57 7.23 15.03
C GLU A 244 10.92 8.50 15.79
N SER A 245 12.19 8.65 16.17
CA SER A 245 12.64 9.82 16.93
C SER A 245 12.58 11.11 16.13
N GLU A 246 12.83 11.02 14.82
CA GLU A 246 12.91 12.13 13.88
C GLU A 246 11.56 12.43 13.18
N GLU A 247 10.51 11.67 13.48
CA GLU A 247 9.18 11.83 12.87
C GLU A 247 9.23 11.84 11.33
N LYS A 248 10.05 10.96 10.75
CA LYS A 248 10.22 10.80 9.30
C LYS A 248 9.05 10.05 8.67
N TYR A 249 7.87 10.65 8.76
CA TYR A 249 6.60 10.10 8.27
C TYR A 249 6.60 9.79 6.76
N GLU A 250 7.47 10.45 6.00
CA GLU A 250 7.60 10.30 4.54
C GLU A 250 8.52 9.14 4.12
N ASP A 251 9.22 8.49 5.07
CA ASP A 251 10.09 7.35 4.78
C ASP A 251 9.27 6.08 4.56
N ASP A 252 9.50 5.38 3.44
CA ASP A 252 8.80 4.15 3.05
C ASP A 252 8.70 3.13 4.19
N TYR A 253 9.73 3.06 5.05
CA TYR A 253 9.81 2.09 6.14
C TYR A 253 9.19 2.56 7.46
N PHE A 254 8.64 3.78 7.54
CA PHE A 254 8.14 4.38 8.78
C PHE A 254 7.10 3.51 9.50
N PHE A 255 6.06 3.06 8.78
CA PHE A 255 5.08 2.12 9.32
C PHE A 255 5.50 0.65 9.15
N ILE A 256 6.15 0.31 8.04
CA ILE A 256 6.54 -1.08 7.70
C ILE A 256 7.44 -1.71 8.76
N ARG A 257 8.38 -0.95 9.33
CA ARG A 257 9.30 -1.43 10.38
C ARG A 257 8.57 -2.08 11.55
N GLN A 258 7.35 -1.63 11.84
CA GLN A 258 6.56 -2.10 12.98
C GLN A 258 6.09 -3.55 12.81
N LEU A 259 6.11 -4.11 11.59
CA LEU A 259 5.87 -5.54 11.33
C LEU A 259 6.94 -6.44 11.96
N PHE A 260 8.13 -5.90 12.23
CA PHE A 260 9.28 -6.63 12.74
C PHE A 260 9.47 -6.50 14.26
N GLU A 261 8.56 -5.83 14.95
CA GLU A 261 8.62 -5.62 16.40
C GLU A 261 7.98 -6.80 17.15
N ASP A 262 8.77 -7.52 17.97
CA ASP A 262 8.25 -8.65 18.76
C ASP A 262 7.24 -8.22 19.84
N ALA A 263 7.48 -7.06 20.46
CA ALA A 263 6.63 -6.48 21.50
C ALA A 263 5.91 -5.23 21.00
N TRP A 264 5.34 -5.31 19.78
CA TRP A 264 4.66 -4.18 19.16
C TRP A 264 3.53 -3.61 20.04
N ARG A 265 3.41 -2.28 20.01
CA ARG A 265 2.32 -1.55 20.66
C ARG A 265 1.79 -0.47 19.71
N PRO A 266 0.48 -0.14 19.78
CA PRO A 266 -0.09 0.95 19.00
C PRO A 266 0.66 2.27 19.24
N ARG A 267 0.93 3.02 18.17
CA ARG A 267 1.63 4.31 18.22
C ARG A 267 0.63 5.45 18.15
N SER A 268 0.94 6.56 18.80
CA SER A 268 0.20 7.82 18.65
C SER A 268 1.12 8.90 18.10
N VAL A 269 0.52 9.88 17.43
CA VAL A 269 1.22 11.12 17.09
C VAL A 269 1.68 11.77 18.38
N ARG A 270 2.96 12.14 18.48
CA ARG A 270 3.44 12.91 19.62
C ARG A 270 2.67 14.23 19.65
N ALA A 271 2.04 14.53 20.77
CA ALA A 271 1.43 15.84 20.96
C ALA A 271 2.53 16.90 20.80
N GLU A 272 2.22 18.00 20.12
CA GLU A 272 3.14 19.14 19.97
C GLU A 272 3.78 19.44 21.34
N ARG A 273 5.12 19.53 21.36
CA ARG A 273 5.79 20.22 22.45
C ARG A 273 5.37 21.68 22.33
N THR A 274 4.39 22.08 23.12
CA THR A 274 4.09 23.49 23.42
C THR A 274 5.34 24.22 23.86
#